data_AF-A0A7C3VQ98-F1
#
_entry.id   AF-A0A7C3VQ98-F1
#
_cell.length_a   1.000
_cell.length_b   1.000
_cell.length_c   1.000
_cell.angle_alpha   90.00
_cell.angle_beta   90.00
_cell.angle_gamma   90.00
#
_symmetry.space_group_name_H-M   'P 1'
#
loop_
_entity.id
_entity.type
_entity.pdbx_description
1 polymer ?
#
loop_
_entity_poly.entity_id
_entity_poly.type
_entity_poly.pdbx_seq_one_letter_code
_entity_poly.pdbx_strand_id
1 'polypeptide(L)'
;MKKVKVMGTINEQGQLSLDQPLEFMKNSRVEVTVRLQEEPELEEYDTPNETIIADFRQAWQEAMTGQTIPVSQLWEGIEDV
;
A
#
# COMPACT_ATOMS: atom_id res chain seq x y z
N MET A 1 22.49 -2.40 -23.85
CA MET A 1 21.37 -3.28 -23.47
C MET A 1 20.12 -2.43 -23.34
N LYS A 2 18.98 -2.81 -23.94
CA LYS A 2 17.72 -2.06 -23.86
C LYS A 2 16.79 -2.79 -22.88
N LYS A 3 16.37 -2.11 -21.81
CA LYS A 3 15.45 -2.65 -20.81
C LYS A 3 14.02 -2.27 -21.17
N VAL A 4 13.11 -3.25 -21.14
CA VAL A 4 11.67 -3.03 -21.32
C VAL A 4 10.98 -3.53 -20.05
N LYS A 5 10.06 -2.73 -19.51
CA LYS A 5 9.27 -3.10 -18.32
C LYS A 5 7.81 -3.22 -18.74
N VAL A 6 7.25 -4.40 -18.54
CA VAL A 6 5.83 -4.69 -18.70
C VAL A 6 5.38 -5.54 -17.52
N MET A 7 4.09 -5.48 -17.21
CA MET A 7 3.49 -6.37 -16.21
C MET A 7 3.14 -7.72 -16.85
N GLY A 8 3.04 -8.72 -15.99
CA GLY A 8 2.68 -10.07 -16.38
C GLY A 8 2.38 -10.93 -15.18
N THR A 9 1.70 -12.04 -15.43
CA THR A 9 1.26 -12.99 -14.41
C THR A 9 2.00 -14.31 -14.57
N ILE A 10 2.43 -14.89 -13.46
CA ILE A 10 2.92 -16.28 -13.40
C ILE A 10 1.76 -17.15 -12.96
N ASN A 11 1.36 -18.11 -13.79
CA ASN A 11 0.31 -19.06 -13.43
C ASN A 11 0.82 -20.19 -12.52
N GLU A 12 -0.08 -21.04 -12.05
CA GLU A 12 0.22 -22.17 -11.16
C GLU A 12 1.22 -23.17 -11.76
N GLN A 13 1.32 -23.22 -13.10
CA GLN A 13 2.26 -24.08 -13.82
C GLN A 13 3.63 -23.40 -14.03
N GLY A 14 3.84 -22.19 -13.50
CA GLY A 14 5.09 -21.44 -13.60
C GLY A 14 5.31 -20.74 -14.95
N GLN A 15 4.27 -20.60 -15.78
CA GLN A 15 4.37 -19.90 -17.07
C GLN A 15 4.12 -18.40 -16.90
N LEU A 16 5.02 -17.58 -17.45
CA LEU A 16 4.89 -16.12 -17.49
C LEU A 16 4.07 -15.69 -18.71
N SER A 17 2.94 -15.03 -18.46
CA SER A 17 2.15 -14.35 -19.50
C SER A 17 2.30 -12.84 -19.32
N LEU A 18 2.62 -12.12 -20.40
CA LEU A 18 2.73 -10.66 -20.38
C LEU A 18 1.37 -10.03 -20.66
N ASP A 19 1.04 -8.95 -19.96
CA ASP A 19 -0.25 -8.26 -20.15
C ASP A 19 -0.32 -7.56 -21.52
N GLN A 20 0.85 -7.27 -22.10
CA GLN A 20 0.99 -6.65 -23.42
C GLN A 20 2.22 -7.17 -24.18
N PRO A 21 2.17 -7.20 -25.53
CA PRO A 21 3.30 -7.62 -26.37
C PRO A 21 4.52 -6.70 -26.26
N LEU A 22 5.72 -7.25 -26.52
CA LEU A 22 6.96 -6.48 -26.62
C LEU A 22 7.17 -5.98 -28.05
N GLU A 23 6.56 -4.85 -28.41
CA GLU A 23 6.44 -4.35 -29.79
C GLU A 23 7.77 -4.02 -30.51
N PHE A 24 8.87 -3.85 -29.78
CA PHE A 24 10.14 -3.36 -30.34
C PHE A 24 11.19 -4.45 -30.57
N MET A 25 10.83 -5.73 -30.43
CA MET A 25 11.75 -6.86 -30.54
C MET A 25 11.52 -7.61 -31.86
N LYS A 26 12.57 -7.72 -32.68
CA LYS A 26 12.63 -8.76 -33.73
C LYS A 26 12.65 -10.13 -33.04
N ASN A 27 12.27 -11.20 -33.74
CA ASN A 27 12.40 -12.58 -33.23
C ASN A 27 13.82 -12.81 -32.71
N SER A 28 13.98 -12.90 -31.39
CA SER A 28 15.28 -12.90 -30.71
C SER A 28 15.14 -13.55 -29.34
N ARG A 29 16.20 -14.21 -28.89
CA ARG A 29 16.28 -14.76 -27.53
C ARG A 29 16.53 -13.62 -26.54
N VAL A 30 15.79 -13.60 -25.44
CA VAL A 30 15.88 -12.58 -24.40
C VAL A 30 16.15 -13.21 -23.04
N GLU A 31 16.74 -12.43 -22.13
CA GLU A 31 16.87 -12.76 -20.71
C GLU A 31 15.69 -12.14 -19.94
N VAL A 32 15.10 -12.89 -19.00
CA VAL A 32 13.92 -12.46 -18.23
C VAL A 32 14.28 -12.39 -16.75
N THR A 33 14.04 -11.24 -16.13
CA THR A 33 14.13 -11.05 -14.67
C THR A 33 12.74 -10.75 -14.13
N VAL A 34 12.26 -11.57 -13.20
CA VAL A 34 10.93 -11.42 -12.57
C VAL A 34 11.10 -10.72 -11.23
N ARG A 35 10.25 -9.73 -10.95
CA ARG A 35 10.07 -9.14 -9.62
C ARG A 35 8.69 -9.51 -9.12
N LEU A 36 8.63 -10.33 -8.07
CA LEU A 36 7.39 -10.58 -7.35
C LEU A 36 7.08 -9.35 -6.49
N GLN A 37 5.80 -8.97 -6.42
CA GLN A 37 5.36 -8.00 -5.42
C GLN A 37 5.26 -8.79 -4.11
N GLU A 38 6.01 -8.37 -3.11
CA GLU A 38 5.73 -8.81 -1.75
C GLU A 38 4.30 -8.33 -1.45
N GLU A 39 3.42 -9.26 -1.06
CA GLU A 39 2.18 -8.86 -0.44
C GLU A 39 2.54 -7.96 0.74
N PRO A 40 1.84 -6.84 0.95
CA PRO A 40 2.07 -6.08 2.16
C PRO A 40 1.86 -7.08 3.30
N GLU A 41 2.92 -7.34 4.07
CA GLU A 41 2.76 -7.96 5.38
C GLU A 41 1.72 -7.08 6.07
N LEU A 42 0.50 -7.60 6.20
CA LEU A 42 -0.50 -6.97 7.03
C LEU A 42 0.10 -7.11 8.43
N GLU A 43 0.85 -6.09 8.85
CA GLU A 43 1.26 -5.94 10.23
C GLU A 43 -0.02 -6.15 11.03
N GLU A 44 -0.05 -7.26 11.77
CA GLU A 44 -1.17 -7.61 12.62
C GLU A 44 -1.27 -6.46 13.61
N TYR A 45 -2.19 -5.53 13.38
CA TYR A 45 -2.35 -4.38 14.23
C TYR A 45 -2.62 -4.91 15.64
N ASP A 46 -1.68 -4.68 16.58
CA ASP A 46 -1.81 -5.09 17.99
C ASP A 46 -3.09 -4.53 18.65
N THR A 47 -3.72 -3.54 18.01
CA THR A 47 -4.97 -2.94 18.46
C THR A 47 -6.17 -3.70 17.88
N PRO A 48 -7.04 -4.29 18.72
CA PRO A 48 -8.25 -4.95 18.25
C PRO A 48 -9.15 -3.99 17.45
N ASN A 49 -9.80 -4.51 16.39
CA ASN A 49 -10.74 -3.74 15.57
C ASN A 49 -11.85 -3.05 16.38
N GLU A 50 -12.27 -3.67 17.48
CA GLU A 50 -13.29 -3.12 18.38
C GLU A 50 -12.84 -1.81 19.03
N THR A 51 -11.57 -1.71 19.42
CA THR A 51 -10.97 -0.51 20.00
C THR A 51 -10.91 0.61 18.96
N ILE A 52 -10.45 0.31 17.75
CA ILE A 52 -10.40 1.29 16.64
C ILE A 52 -11.80 1.86 16.36
N ILE A 53 -12.83 1.01 16.31
CA ILE A 53 -14.21 1.44 16.06
C ILE A 53 -14.75 2.29 17.22
N ALA A 54 -14.42 1.95 18.47
CA ALA A 54 -14.82 2.73 19.63
C ALA A 54 -14.21 4.13 19.61
N ASP A 55 -12.91 4.22 19.34
CA ASP A 55 -12.17 5.50 19.23
C ASP A 55 -12.76 6.38 18.13
N PHE A 56 -13.08 5.80 16.97
CA PHE A 56 -13.74 6.52 15.88
C PHE A 56 -15.11 7.07 16.27
N ARG A 57 -15.94 6.30 16.99
CA ARG A 57 -17.25 6.78 17.46
C ARG A 57 -17.10 7.93 18.44
N GLN A 58 -16.13 7.83 19.34
CA GLN A 58 -15.84 8.89 20.29
C GLN A 58 -15.40 10.18 19.58
N ALA A 59 -14.40 10.10 18.70
CA ALA A 59 -13.91 11.24 17.94
C ALA A 59 -15.01 11.89 17.09
N TRP A 60 -15.92 11.09 16.51
CA TRP A 60 -17.09 11.60 15.79
C TRP A 60 -18.04 12.37 16.71
N GLN A 61 -18.34 11.84 17.89
CA GLN A 61 -19.18 12.52 18.88
C GLN A 61 -18.55 13.84 19.35
N GLU A 62 -17.26 13.83 19.62
CA GLU A 62 -16.48 15.02 20.02
C GLU A 62 -16.54 16.10 18.93
N ALA A 63 -16.32 15.73 17.67
CA ALA A 63 -16.47 16.64 16.53
C ALA A 63 -17.89 17.22 16.41
N MET A 64 -18.92 16.37 16.54
CA MET A 64 -20.32 16.78 16.45
C MET A 64 -20.78 17.67 17.61
N THR A 65 -20.14 17.55 18.77
CA THR A 65 -20.45 18.35 19.98
C THR A 65 -19.53 19.56 20.15
N GLY A 66 -18.57 19.75 19.25
CA GLY A 66 -17.59 20.85 19.30
C GLY A 66 -16.52 20.66 20.39
N GLN A 67 -16.41 19.47 20.99
CA GLN A 67 -15.36 19.10 21.92
C GLN A 67 -14.08 18.79 21.14
N THR A 68 -13.53 19.81 20.48
CA THR A 68 -12.35 19.71 19.62
C THR A 68 -11.34 20.78 20.00
N ILE A 69 -10.08 20.57 19.65
CA ILE A 69 -9.03 21.59 19.76
C ILE A 69 -8.74 22.19 18.38
N PRO A 70 -8.43 23.49 18.28
CA PRO A 70 -7.97 24.08 17.03
C PRO A 70 -6.69 23.39 16.54
N VAL A 71 -6.55 23.20 15.23
CA VAL A 71 -5.37 22.57 14.62
C VAL A 71 -4.07 23.30 14.99
N SER A 72 -4.12 24.63 15.16
CA SER A 72 -2.96 25.42 15.60
C SER A 72 -2.46 25.06 17.00
N GLN A 73 -3.33 24.49 17.84
CA GLN A 73 -3.02 24.09 19.21
C GLN A 73 -2.67 22.60 19.33
N LEU A 74 -2.74 21.83 18.24
CA LEU A 74 -2.47 20.38 18.26
C LEU A 74 -1.05 20.05 18.76
N TRP A 75 -0.10 20.96 18.54
CA TRP A 75 1.31 20.80 18.90
C TRP A 75 1.67 21.44 20.25
N GLU A 76 0.75 22.17 20.87
CA GLU A 76 0.97 22.78 22.19
C GLU A 76 1.12 21.68 23.25
N GLY A 77 2.26 21.63 23.95
CA GLY A 77 2.54 20.63 24.99
C GLY A 77 3.27 19.36 24.52
N ILE A 78 3.58 19.23 23.23
CA ILE A 78 4.44 18.15 22.70
C ILE A 78 5.94 18.51 22.81
N GLU A 79 6.26 19.77 23.10
CA GLU A 79 7.64 20.27 23.20
C GLU A 79 8.39 19.84 24.48
N ASP A 80 7.70 19.26 25.47
CA ASP A 80 8.25 18.86 26.78
C ASP A 80 8.60 17.35 26.89
N VAL A 81 8.88 16.67 25.77
CA VAL A 81 9.19 15.23 25.72
C VAL A 81 10.61 14.94 25.24
#